data_AF-M0ZUA2-F1
#
_entry.id   AF-M0ZUA2-F1
#
_cell.length_a   1.000
_cell.length_b   1.000
_cell.length_c   1.000
_cell.angle_alpha   90.00
_cell.angle_beta   90.00
_cell.angle_gamma   90.00
#
_symmetry.space_group_name_H-M   'P 1'
#
loop_
_entity.id
_entity.type
_entity.pdbx_description
1 polymer ?
#
loop_
_entity_poly.entity_id
_entity_poly.type
_entity_poly.pdbx_seq_one_letter_code
_entity_poly.pdbx_strand_id
1 'polypeptide(L)'
;MKKKGRGMSIFISIIDGDYHERVEDAKAACKQLSTYIDYKQCEGVAEIVVAPNMSEGFRGIVQTMGLGNLKPNIIVMRYPEIWRRENLIEIPATFVGIINDCIVANKAVVIVKGLDEWPNEYQRQYGTIDLYWIVRDGGLMLLLSQLLLTKDSFEGCKIQVFCIAEEDSDAEGLKADVKKFLYDLRMQAEVIVISMKSWEGQGEQQEYIEAFSAAQGRIASYLGEMKERAERDKTPLMADGKPVVVNEQQVEKFLYTTLKLNSTILKYSRMAAVVFVSLPPPPANHPAFFYMEYMDLLVENVPRLLIVRGYRRDVVTLFT
;
A
#
# COMPACT_ATOMS: atom_id res chain seq x y z
N MET A 1 13.74 9.36 3.01
CA MET A 1 14.67 8.31 3.51
C MET A 1 16.11 8.65 3.09
N LYS A 2 16.98 9.15 3.99
CA LYS A 2 18.44 9.17 3.73
C LYS A 2 18.96 7.72 3.75
N LYS A 3 19.23 7.13 2.57
CA LYS A 3 19.93 5.85 2.44
C LYS A 3 21.43 6.15 2.44
N LYS A 4 22.07 6.36 3.61
CA LYS A 4 23.52 6.61 3.70
C LYS A 4 24.30 5.52 2.93
N GLY A 5 24.68 5.79 1.68
CA GLY A 5 25.59 4.98 0.86
C GLY A 5 25.22 3.52 0.55
N ARG A 6 23.98 3.05 0.77
CA ARG A 6 23.61 1.61 0.59
C ARG A 6 22.45 1.33 -0.38
N GLY A 7 21.96 2.34 -1.09
CA GLY A 7 21.00 2.10 -2.17
C GLY A 7 20.64 3.35 -2.95
N MET A 8 20.31 3.16 -4.22
CA MET A 8 19.88 4.24 -5.11
C MET A 8 18.42 4.63 -4.83
N SER A 9 18.11 5.91 -4.99
CA SER A 9 16.75 6.46 -5.00
C SER A 9 16.56 7.25 -6.29
N ILE A 10 15.46 7.03 -6.99
CA ILE A 10 15.08 7.78 -8.18
C ILE A 10 13.73 8.43 -7.87
N PHE A 11 13.67 9.74 -8.01
CA PHE A 11 12.44 10.53 -7.86
C PHE A 11 11.91 10.83 -9.25
N ILE A 12 10.69 10.36 -9.53
CA ILE A 12 10.15 10.36 -10.89
C ILE A 12 8.82 11.11 -10.88
N SER A 13 8.59 11.90 -11.93
CA SER A 13 7.28 12.46 -12.24
C SER A 13 6.95 12.21 -13.71
N ILE A 14 5.70 11.86 -13.98
CA ILE A 14 5.18 11.66 -15.32
C ILE A 14 4.33 12.89 -15.68
N ILE A 15 4.59 13.46 -16.86
CA ILE A 15 3.81 14.56 -17.44
C ILE A 15 3.00 13.98 -18.58
N ASP A 16 1.68 14.09 -18.50
CA ASP A 16 0.79 13.67 -19.57
C ASP A 16 0.89 14.65 -20.75
N GLY A 17 1.12 14.14 -21.96
CA GLY A 17 1.15 14.90 -23.20
C GLY A 17 2.13 14.35 -24.26
N ASP A 18 2.28 15.10 -25.34
CA ASP A 18 3.28 14.81 -26.37
C ASP A 18 4.67 15.34 -25.97
N TYR A 19 5.72 14.56 -26.26
CA TYR A 19 7.09 14.91 -25.88
C TYR A 19 7.59 16.18 -26.58
N HIS A 20 7.26 16.39 -27.85
CA HIS A 20 7.72 17.57 -28.59
C HIS A 20 7.10 18.85 -28.05
N GLU A 21 5.86 18.79 -27.57
CA GLU A 21 5.15 19.94 -27.01
C GLU A 21 5.59 20.25 -25.57
N ARG A 22 5.90 19.23 -24.76
CA ARG A 22 6.15 19.38 -23.32
C ARG A 22 7.62 19.31 -22.93
N VAL A 23 8.55 19.38 -23.89
CA VAL A 23 9.99 19.22 -23.62
C VAL A 23 10.54 20.29 -22.68
N GLU A 24 10.11 21.55 -22.83
CA GLU A 24 10.57 22.65 -21.99
C GLU A 24 9.97 22.59 -20.58
N ASP A 25 8.68 22.21 -20.48
CA ASP A 25 8.03 21.93 -19.19
C ASP A 25 8.73 20.80 -18.45
N ALA A 26 9.10 19.72 -19.16
CA ALA A 26 9.79 18.57 -18.59
C ALA A 26 11.18 18.95 -18.06
N LYS A 27 11.95 19.75 -18.82
CA LYS A 27 13.25 20.27 -18.36
C LYS A 27 13.10 21.17 -17.13
N ALA A 28 12.10 22.06 -17.13
CA ALA A 28 11.83 22.95 -16.01
C ALA A 28 11.45 22.16 -14.75
N ALA A 29 10.53 21.20 -14.88
CA ALA A 29 10.12 20.31 -13.80
C ALA A 29 11.29 19.48 -13.27
N CYS A 30 12.16 18.97 -14.15
CA CYS A 30 13.34 18.19 -13.76
C CYS A 30 14.31 19.02 -12.94
N LYS A 31 14.56 20.27 -13.35
CA LYS A 31 15.41 21.21 -12.59
C LYS A 31 14.81 21.55 -11.23
N GLN A 32 13.49 21.79 -11.17
CA GLN A 32 12.79 22.07 -9.91
C GLN A 32 12.87 20.89 -8.95
N LEU A 33 12.62 19.67 -9.45
CA LEU A 33 12.69 18.45 -8.66
C LEU A 33 14.12 18.19 -8.15
N SER A 34 15.13 18.35 -9.01
CA SER A 34 16.55 18.25 -8.62
C SER A 34 16.91 19.23 -7.51
N THR A 35 16.52 20.49 -7.67
CA THR A 35 16.74 21.54 -6.66
C THR A 35 16.06 21.19 -5.33
N TYR A 36 14.86 20.62 -5.38
CA TYR A 36 14.13 20.20 -4.18
C TYR A 36 14.80 19.01 -3.47
N ILE A 37 15.32 18.04 -4.22
CA ILE A 37 16.08 16.90 -3.68
C ILE A 37 17.33 17.40 -2.95
N ASP A 38 18.08 18.32 -3.56
CA ASP A 38 19.28 18.92 -2.98
C ASP A 38 18.94 19.70 -1.71
N TYR A 39 17.89 20.53 -1.77
CA TYR A 39 17.41 21.29 -0.61
C TYR A 39 17.01 20.39 0.56
N LYS A 40 16.32 19.27 0.29
CA LYS A 40 15.95 18.26 1.29
C LYS A 40 17.10 17.33 1.68
N GLN A 41 18.30 17.53 1.13
CA GLN A 41 19.48 16.69 1.35
C GLN A 41 19.19 15.20 1.14
N CYS A 42 18.42 14.88 0.10
CA CYS A 42 18.09 13.53 -0.27
C CYS A 42 19.14 12.99 -1.25
N GLU A 43 19.69 11.81 -0.98
CA GLU A 43 20.54 11.10 -1.95
C GLU A 43 19.66 10.44 -3.02
N GLY A 44 19.66 10.97 -4.24
CA GLY A 44 18.91 10.42 -5.37
C GLY A 44 19.01 11.27 -6.63
N VAL A 45 18.38 10.80 -7.71
CA VAL A 45 18.31 11.52 -9.00
C VAL A 45 16.86 11.87 -9.33
N ALA A 46 16.66 13.00 -9.99
CA ALA A 46 15.36 13.42 -10.51
C ALA A 46 15.22 13.00 -11.97
N GLU A 47 14.08 12.42 -12.32
CA GLU A 47 13.75 12.04 -13.70
C GLU A 47 12.33 12.46 -14.03
N ILE A 48 12.13 13.04 -15.23
CA ILE A 48 10.83 13.44 -15.74
C ILE A 48 10.56 12.69 -17.03
N VAL A 49 9.41 12.03 -17.10
CA VAL A 49 8.97 11.28 -18.27
C VAL A 49 7.73 11.94 -18.84
N VAL A 50 7.76 12.29 -20.13
CA VAL A 50 6.56 12.72 -20.84
C VAL A 50 5.95 11.51 -21.53
N ALA A 51 4.66 11.27 -21.33
CA ALA A 51 3.95 10.13 -21.93
C ALA A 51 2.50 10.50 -22.24
N PRO A 52 1.79 9.77 -23.12
CA PRO A 52 0.39 10.06 -23.44
C PRO A 52 -0.54 9.99 -22.21
N ASN A 53 -0.23 9.12 -21.26
CA ASN A 53 -0.92 9.00 -19.98
C ASN A 53 -0.01 8.37 -18.90
N MET A 54 -0.40 8.54 -17.64
CA MET A 54 0.25 7.98 -16.46
C MET A 54 0.53 6.47 -16.58
N SER A 55 -0.43 5.68 -17.09
CA SER A 55 -0.28 4.22 -17.18
C SER A 55 0.82 3.80 -18.14
N GLU A 56 0.87 4.39 -19.34
CA GLU A 56 1.91 4.11 -20.32
C GLU A 56 3.28 4.62 -19.87
N GLY A 57 3.35 5.84 -19.31
CA GLY A 57 4.57 6.39 -18.75
C GLY A 57 5.15 5.50 -17.65
N PHE A 58 4.29 5.05 -16.72
CA PHE A 58 4.69 4.16 -15.64
C PHE A 58 5.20 2.81 -16.13
N ARG A 59 4.53 2.21 -17.14
CA ARG A 59 5.00 0.95 -17.75
C ARG A 59 6.35 1.11 -18.43
N GLY A 60 6.60 2.25 -19.08
CA GLY A 60 7.92 2.58 -19.60
C GLY A 60 8.98 2.58 -18.48
N ILE A 61 8.71 3.32 -17.40
CA ILE A 61 9.60 3.44 -16.25
C ILE A 61 9.90 2.09 -15.60
N VAL A 62 8.88 1.30 -15.28
CA VAL A 62 9.06 0.04 -14.52
C VAL A 62 9.88 -1.00 -15.29
N GLN A 63 9.86 -0.93 -16.62
CA GLN A 63 10.57 -1.86 -17.52
C GLN A 63 12.00 -1.40 -17.84
N THR A 64 12.19 -0.11 -18.12
CA THR A 64 13.44 0.39 -18.72
C THR A 64 14.35 1.10 -17.73
N MET A 65 13.82 1.58 -16.61
CA MET A 65 14.59 2.45 -15.74
C MET A 65 15.69 1.72 -14.98
N GLY A 66 16.86 2.38 -14.92
CA GLY A 66 18.07 1.85 -14.32
C GLY A 66 19.16 1.56 -15.36
N LEU A 67 20.38 1.29 -14.88
CA LEU A 67 21.54 1.00 -15.73
C LEU A 67 22.21 -0.30 -15.26
N GLY A 68 22.24 -1.33 -16.11
CA GLY A 68 22.82 -2.63 -15.76
C GLY A 68 22.15 -3.26 -14.54
N ASN A 69 22.90 -3.49 -13.48
CA ASN A 69 22.38 -4.02 -12.20
C ASN A 69 21.74 -2.94 -11.30
N LEU A 70 21.91 -1.66 -11.62
CA LEU A 70 21.32 -0.54 -10.88
C LEU A 70 19.88 -0.30 -11.36
N LYS A 71 18.96 -1.17 -10.95
CA LYS A 71 17.53 -1.08 -11.27
C LYS A 71 16.68 -0.84 -10.02
N PRO A 72 15.63 0.00 -10.09
CA PRO A 72 14.68 0.13 -9.00
C PRO A 72 14.05 -1.23 -8.65
N ASN A 73 13.98 -1.55 -7.36
CA ASN A 73 13.39 -2.79 -6.86
C ASN A 73 12.14 -2.56 -6.01
N ILE A 74 11.96 -1.34 -5.49
CA ILE A 74 10.81 -0.91 -4.69
C ILE A 74 10.23 0.33 -5.35
N ILE A 75 8.94 0.30 -5.65
CA ILE A 75 8.15 1.46 -6.07
C ILE A 75 7.47 2.04 -4.83
N VAL A 76 7.66 3.33 -4.58
CA VAL A 76 7.03 4.04 -3.46
C VAL A 76 6.04 5.06 -4.02
N MET A 77 4.78 5.03 -3.58
CA MET A 77 3.74 5.96 -4.06
C MET A 77 2.80 6.40 -2.94
N ARG A 78 2.08 7.51 -3.15
CA ARG A 78 1.05 8.01 -2.23
C ARG A 78 -0.24 7.20 -2.40
N TYR A 79 -0.94 6.91 -1.30
CA TYR A 79 -2.32 6.44 -1.36
C TYR A 79 -3.23 7.56 -1.88
N PRO A 80 -4.07 7.32 -2.91
CA PRO A 80 -4.85 8.39 -3.53
C PRO A 80 -6.10 8.72 -2.72
N GLU A 81 -5.97 9.43 -1.59
CA GLU A 81 -7.07 9.73 -0.64
C GLU A 81 -8.28 10.45 -1.26
N ILE A 82 -8.10 11.11 -2.41
CA ILE A 82 -9.14 11.87 -3.12
C ILE A 82 -9.84 11.08 -4.23
N TRP A 83 -9.61 9.78 -4.32
CA TRP A 83 -10.05 8.93 -5.43
C TRP A 83 -11.58 8.90 -5.65
N ARG A 84 -12.38 9.23 -4.63
CA ARG A 84 -13.85 9.32 -4.74
C ARG A 84 -14.38 10.65 -5.28
N ARG A 85 -13.53 11.62 -5.61
CA ARG A 85 -14.02 12.90 -6.16
C ARG A 85 -14.60 12.69 -7.56
N GLU A 86 -15.74 13.32 -7.84
CA GLU A 86 -16.52 13.12 -9.08
C GLU A 86 -15.72 13.35 -10.37
N ASN A 87 -14.73 14.24 -10.34
CA ASN A 87 -13.89 14.56 -11.50
C ASN A 87 -12.66 13.63 -11.68
N LEU A 88 -12.47 12.62 -10.82
CA LEU A 88 -11.27 11.79 -10.76
C LEU A 88 -11.56 10.30 -11.00
N ILE A 89 -12.43 10.01 -11.98
CA ILE A 89 -12.90 8.65 -12.30
C ILE A 89 -11.80 7.68 -12.75
N GLU A 90 -10.66 8.18 -13.23
CA GLU A 90 -9.55 7.35 -13.74
C GLU A 90 -8.58 6.88 -12.65
N ILE A 91 -8.66 7.46 -11.44
CA ILE A 91 -7.74 7.14 -10.34
C ILE A 91 -7.78 5.65 -9.96
N PRO A 92 -8.96 5.01 -9.75
CA PRO A 92 -9.02 3.60 -9.40
C PRO A 92 -8.32 2.72 -10.43
N ALA A 93 -8.68 2.88 -11.71
CA ALA A 93 -8.12 2.09 -12.81
C ALA A 93 -6.61 2.26 -12.93
N THR A 94 -6.12 3.51 -12.86
CA THR A 94 -4.68 3.84 -12.94
C THR A 94 -3.92 3.28 -11.74
N PHE A 95 -4.41 3.48 -10.52
CA PHE A 95 -3.74 3.03 -9.28
C PHE A 95 -3.66 1.51 -9.20
N VAL A 96 -4.76 0.82 -9.48
CA VAL A 96 -4.79 -0.65 -9.51
C VAL A 96 -3.96 -1.19 -10.67
N GLY A 97 -3.96 -0.51 -11.81
CA GLY A 97 -3.07 -0.79 -12.94
C GLY A 97 -1.60 -0.76 -12.55
N ILE A 98 -1.16 0.31 -11.86
CA ILE A 98 0.22 0.46 -11.35
C ILE A 98 0.59 -0.68 -10.39
N ILE A 99 -0.32 -1.05 -9.47
CA ILE A 99 -0.09 -2.17 -8.55
C ILE A 99 0.11 -3.46 -9.35
N ASN A 100 -0.78 -3.76 -10.30
CA ASN A 100 -0.68 -4.96 -11.12
C ASN A 100 0.58 -4.98 -11.99
N ASP A 101 0.96 -3.84 -12.56
CA ASP A 101 2.18 -3.70 -13.36
C ASP A 101 3.43 -3.96 -12.49
N CYS A 102 3.46 -3.48 -11.24
CA CYS A 102 4.52 -3.81 -10.29
C CYS A 102 4.58 -5.31 -9.95
N ILE A 103 3.42 -5.95 -9.75
CA ILE A 103 3.32 -7.38 -9.46
C ILE A 103 3.89 -8.20 -10.61
N VAL A 104 3.50 -7.88 -11.84
CA VAL A 104 3.97 -8.55 -13.06
C VAL A 104 5.48 -8.31 -13.27
N ALA A 105 5.97 -7.10 -13.02
CA ALA A 105 7.38 -6.75 -13.10
C ALA A 105 8.23 -7.28 -11.91
N ASN A 106 7.62 -8.00 -10.96
CA ASN A 106 8.25 -8.49 -9.73
C ASN A 106 8.98 -7.37 -8.95
N LYS A 107 8.33 -6.22 -8.83
CA LYS A 107 8.77 -5.08 -8.02
C LYS A 107 7.99 -5.05 -6.72
N ALA A 108 8.67 -4.70 -5.63
CA ALA A 108 8.00 -4.41 -4.38
C ALA A 108 7.24 -3.08 -4.48
N VAL A 109 6.15 -2.96 -3.72
CA VAL A 109 5.30 -1.77 -3.68
C VAL A 109 5.19 -1.29 -2.24
N VAL A 110 5.40 0.00 -2.01
CA VAL A 110 5.17 0.67 -0.73
C VAL A 110 4.25 1.85 -0.98
N ILE A 111 3.05 1.78 -0.42
CA ILE A 111 2.06 2.86 -0.49
C ILE A 111 2.06 3.59 0.84
N VAL A 112 2.21 4.91 0.79
CA VAL A 112 2.23 5.79 1.95
C VAL A 112 0.91 6.55 2.03
N LYS A 113 0.17 6.39 3.14
CA LYS A 113 -1.05 7.14 3.43
C LYS A 113 -0.79 8.20 4.50
N GLY A 114 -1.58 9.29 4.44
CA GLY A 114 -1.58 10.35 5.43
C GLY A 114 -0.26 11.09 5.47
N LEU A 115 0.33 11.41 4.30
CA LEU A 115 1.62 12.11 4.18
C LEU A 115 1.68 13.37 5.05
N ASP A 116 0.56 14.06 5.22
CA ASP A 116 0.43 15.27 6.01
C ASP A 116 0.55 15.01 7.54
N GLU A 117 0.33 13.77 7.97
CA GLU A 117 0.45 13.31 9.36
C GLU A 117 1.85 12.77 9.71
N TRP A 118 2.75 12.60 8.73
CA TRP A 118 4.10 12.10 8.97
C TRP A 118 4.98 13.15 9.66
N PRO A 119 5.89 12.72 10.56
CA PRO A 119 6.74 13.65 11.28
C PRO A 119 7.65 14.43 10.33
N ASN A 120 7.78 15.72 10.58
CA ASN A 120 8.82 16.55 9.99
C ASN A 120 10.21 16.15 10.53
N GLU A 121 11.27 16.67 9.89
CA GLU A 121 12.68 16.32 10.19
C GLU A 121 13.06 16.44 11.68
N TYR A 122 12.43 17.36 12.42
CA TYR A 122 12.71 17.62 13.83
C TYR A 122 11.66 17.05 14.80
N GLN A 123 10.62 16.37 14.30
CA GLN A 123 9.56 15.80 15.12
C GLN A 123 9.88 14.35 15.48
N ARG A 124 10.15 14.12 16.77
CA ARG A 124 10.33 12.77 17.30
C ARG A 124 8.98 12.14 17.64
N GLN A 125 8.83 10.89 17.23
CA GLN A 125 7.72 10.03 17.57
C GLN A 125 8.15 9.06 18.66
N TYR A 126 7.20 8.74 19.54
CA TYR A 126 7.35 7.75 20.60
C TYR A 126 6.19 6.77 20.51
N GLY A 127 6.35 5.59 21.10
CA GLY A 127 5.34 4.54 21.07
C GLY A 127 5.78 3.36 20.22
N THR A 128 4.88 2.82 19.42
CA THR A 128 5.11 1.55 18.72
C THR A 128 5.00 1.68 17.20
N ILE A 129 5.78 0.86 16.49
CA ILE A 129 5.65 0.62 15.05
C ILE A 129 5.01 -0.77 14.92
N ASP A 130 3.76 -0.78 14.46
CA ASP A 130 2.91 -1.96 14.55
C ASP A 130 2.79 -2.62 13.17
N LEU A 131 3.23 -3.87 13.08
CA LEU A 131 3.31 -4.61 11.82
C LEU A 131 2.20 -5.67 11.79
N TYR A 132 1.17 -5.44 10.97
CA TYR A 132 0.11 -6.40 10.72
C TYR A 132 0.53 -7.35 9.61
N TRP A 133 1.12 -8.47 10.02
CA TRP A 133 1.72 -9.43 9.11
C TRP A 133 0.68 -10.44 8.61
N ILE A 134 0.17 -10.18 7.40
CA ILE A 134 -0.61 -11.15 6.63
C ILE A 134 0.37 -11.95 5.77
N VAL A 135 0.36 -13.28 5.94
CA VAL A 135 1.33 -14.31 5.50
C VAL A 135 1.97 -14.10 4.10
N ARG A 136 3.20 -14.62 3.93
CA ARG A 136 4.07 -14.79 2.74
C ARG A 136 5.05 -13.66 2.35
N ASP A 137 4.76 -12.39 2.57
CA ASP A 137 5.62 -11.29 2.03
C ASP A 137 6.22 -10.35 3.11
N GLY A 138 6.32 -10.80 4.36
CA GLY A 138 6.65 -9.95 5.52
C GLY A 138 8.11 -9.48 5.64
N GLY A 139 9.04 -10.09 4.90
CA GLY A 139 10.47 -9.74 5.00
C GLY A 139 10.76 -8.28 4.68
N LEU A 140 10.06 -7.70 3.69
CA LEU A 140 10.22 -6.28 3.36
C LEU A 140 9.66 -5.38 4.46
N MET A 141 8.52 -5.71 5.06
CA MET A 141 7.95 -4.93 6.17
C MET A 141 8.88 -4.90 7.38
N LEU A 142 9.46 -6.05 7.72
CA LEU A 142 10.44 -6.19 8.79
C LEU A 142 11.71 -5.39 8.50
N LEU A 143 12.21 -5.41 7.26
CA LEU A 143 13.35 -4.59 6.87
C LEU A 143 13.02 -3.10 6.95
N LEU A 144 11.88 -2.67 6.43
CA LEU A 144 11.48 -1.26 6.41
C LEU A 144 11.24 -0.72 7.83
N SER A 145 10.68 -1.51 8.74
CA SER A 145 10.49 -1.11 10.13
C SER A 145 11.81 -0.92 10.88
N GLN A 146 12.78 -1.82 10.67
CA GLN A 146 14.13 -1.67 11.21
C GLN A 146 14.86 -0.46 10.63
N LEU A 147 14.75 -0.23 9.32
CA LEU A 147 15.30 0.97 8.68
C LEU A 147 14.66 2.24 9.21
N LEU A 148 13.38 2.21 9.59
CA LEU A 148 12.70 3.36 10.18
C LEU A 148 13.26 3.71 11.56
N LEU A 149 13.56 2.70 12.40
CA LEU A 149 14.21 2.90 13.71
C LEU A 149 15.61 3.54 13.62
N THR A 150 16.29 3.45 12.47
CA THR A 150 17.58 4.15 12.27
C THR A 150 17.45 5.66 12.11
N LYS A 151 16.23 6.20 12.13
CA LYS A 151 15.96 7.64 12.02
C LYS A 151 15.67 8.22 13.39
N ASP A 152 16.26 9.38 13.67
CA ASP A 152 16.08 10.15 14.90
C ASP A 152 14.59 10.41 15.21
N SER A 153 13.74 10.53 14.18
CA SER A 153 12.29 10.69 14.34
C SER A 153 11.58 9.47 14.92
N PHE A 154 12.15 8.26 14.80
CA PHE A 154 11.53 6.99 15.23
C PHE A 154 12.45 6.13 16.11
N GLU A 155 13.65 6.61 16.46
CA GLU A 155 14.63 5.88 17.28
C GLU A 155 14.06 5.45 18.65
N GLY A 156 13.14 6.23 19.20
CA GLY A 156 12.45 5.93 20.47
C GLY A 156 11.29 4.95 20.36
N CYS A 157 10.95 4.47 19.16
CA CYS A 157 9.83 3.55 18.95
C CYS A 157 10.21 2.08 19.17
N LYS A 158 9.22 1.24 19.49
CA LYS A 158 9.38 -0.21 19.61
C LYS A 158 8.60 -0.92 18.51
N ILE A 159 9.12 -2.02 17.97
CA ILE A 159 8.40 -2.79 16.94
C ILE A 159 7.49 -3.82 17.62
N GLN A 160 6.23 -3.86 17.20
CA GLN A 160 5.28 -4.91 17.55
C GLN A 160 4.83 -5.63 16.27
N VAL A 161 4.80 -6.95 16.31
CA VAL A 161 4.39 -7.81 15.19
C VAL A 161 3.07 -8.47 15.58
N PHE A 162 2.02 -8.12 14.84
CA PHE A 162 0.69 -8.66 14.98
C PHE A 162 0.50 -9.79 13.97
N CYS A 163 0.18 -10.98 14.48
CA CYS A 163 -0.15 -12.16 13.69
C CYS A 163 -1.61 -12.52 13.90
N ILE A 164 -2.32 -12.82 12.82
CA ILE A 164 -3.74 -13.17 12.86
C ILE A 164 -3.85 -14.69 12.72
N ALA A 165 -4.43 -15.34 13.72
CA ALA A 165 -4.72 -16.77 13.72
C ALA A 165 -6.23 -16.99 13.49
N GLU A 166 -6.58 -17.98 12.66
CA GLU A 166 -7.98 -18.34 12.42
C GLU A 166 -8.60 -19.02 13.66
N GLU A 167 -7.80 -19.85 14.35
CA GLU A 167 -8.22 -20.59 15.55
C GLU A 167 -7.24 -20.38 16.72
N ASP A 168 -7.75 -20.47 17.95
CA ASP A 168 -6.94 -20.34 19.17
C ASP A 168 -5.88 -21.44 19.30
N SER A 169 -6.16 -22.63 18.78
CA SER A 169 -5.23 -23.77 18.77
C SER A 169 -3.95 -23.49 17.99
N ASP A 170 -4.02 -22.63 16.98
CA ASP A 170 -2.89 -22.29 16.12
C ASP A 170 -2.09 -21.10 16.66
N ALA A 171 -2.64 -20.35 17.62
CA ALA A 171 -2.09 -19.10 18.09
C ALA A 171 -0.75 -19.27 18.83
N GLU A 172 -0.63 -20.29 19.68
CA GLU A 172 0.59 -20.55 20.45
C GLU A 172 1.74 -21.02 19.55
N GLY A 173 1.45 -21.93 18.61
CA GLY A 173 2.42 -22.40 17.62
C GLY A 173 2.92 -21.26 16.73
N LEU A 174 2.00 -20.48 16.16
CA LEU A 174 2.34 -19.32 15.33
C LEU A 174 3.17 -18.30 16.10
N LYS A 175 2.85 -18.04 17.38
CA LYS A 175 3.64 -17.15 18.23
C LYS A 175 5.06 -17.64 18.42
N ALA A 176 5.24 -18.95 18.67
CA ALA A 176 6.56 -19.55 18.85
C ALA A 176 7.39 -19.47 17.56
N ASP A 177 6.79 -19.79 16.42
CA ASP A 177 7.46 -19.76 15.12
C ASP A 177 7.90 -18.36 14.71
N VAL A 178 7.02 -17.36 14.88
CA VAL A 178 7.34 -15.96 14.58
C VAL A 178 8.40 -15.42 15.52
N LYS A 179 8.35 -15.76 16.83
CA LYS A 179 9.41 -15.39 17.78
C LYS A 179 10.76 -15.99 17.38
N LYS A 180 10.78 -17.27 17.01
CA LYS A 180 12.00 -17.94 16.55
C LYS A 180 12.55 -17.27 15.28
N PHE A 181 11.67 -16.98 14.32
CA PHE A 181 12.07 -16.29 13.09
C PHE A 181 12.68 -14.92 13.38
N LEU A 182 12.06 -14.10 14.24
CA LEU A 182 12.60 -12.79 14.63
C LEU A 182 13.94 -12.91 15.40
N TYR A 183 14.08 -13.93 16.23
CA TYR A 183 15.34 -14.23 16.92
C TYR A 183 16.47 -14.56 15.93
N ASP A 184 16.19 -15.40 14.93
CA ASP A 184 17.14 -15.75 13.88
C ASP A 184 17.55 -14.51 13.05
N LEU A 185 16.63 -13.56 12.89
CA LEU A 185 16.90 -12.25 12.26
C LEU A 185 17.57 -11.23 13.19
N ARG A 186 17.80 -11.56 14.47
CA ARG A 186 18.29 -10.66 15.53
C ARG A 186 17.44 -9.39 15.67
N MET A 187 16.15 -9.49 15.39
CA MET A 187 15.21 -8.38 15.48
C MET A 187 14.53 -8.35 16.84
N GLN A 188 14.68 -7.25 17.57
CA GLN A 188 13.94 -7.01 18.81
C GLN A 188 12.53 -6.50 18.48
N ALA A 189 11.56 -7.39 18.58
CA ALA A 189 10.14 -7.05 18.41
C ALA A 189 9.26 -7.88 19.34
N GLU A 190 8.17 -7.28 19.79
CA GLU A 190 7.13 -7.98 20.55
C GLU A 190 6.19 -8.70 19.60
N VAL A 191 5.83 -9.96 19.88
CA VAL A 191 4.91 -10.75 19.05
C VAL A 191 3.57 -10.88 19.75
N ILE A 192 2.53 -10.36 19.10
CA ILE A 192 1.14 -10.37 19.55
C ILE A 192 0.34 -11.22 18.56
N VAL A 193 -0.35 -12.24 19.06
CA VAL A 193 -1.21 -13.09 18.22
C VAL A 193 -2.66 -12.81 18.57
N ILE A 194 -3.47 -12.53 17.55
CA ILE A 194 -4.88 -12.21 17.68
C ILE A 194 -5.68 -13.33 17.04
N SER A 195 -6.59 -13.90 17.81
CA SER A 195 -7.54 -14.90 17.34
C SER A 195 -8.76 -14.25 16.69
N MET A 196 -9.14 -14.77 15.53
CA MET A 196 -10.32 -14.33 14.79
C MET A 196 -11.65 -14.68 15.50
N LYS A 197 -11.68 -15.68 16.40
CA LYS A 197 -12.89 -16.10 17.14
C LYS A 197 -13.25 -15.15 18.30
N SER A 198 -12.27 -14.51 18.93
CA SER A 198 -12.47 -13.55 20.02
C SER A 198 -13.15 -12.24 19.57
N TRP A 199 -13.55 -12.16 18.30
CA TRP A 199 -14.19 -11.01 17.66
C TRP A 199 -15.68 -10.88 17.95
N GLU A 200 -16.38 -12.00 18.18
CA GLU A 200 -17.85 -12.05 18.19
C GLU A 200 -18.51 -11.41 19.42
N GLY A 201 -17.72 -10.89 20.37
CA GLY A 201 -18.23 -10.18 21.53
C GLY A 201 -17.54 -8.85 21.75
N GLN A 202 -18.23 -7.74 21.43
CA GLN A 202 -18.39 -6.52 22.26
C GLN A 202 -18.57 -5.23 21.43
N GLY A 203 -19.71 -4.56 21.65
CA GLY A 203 -19.81 -3.13 22.02
C GLY A 203 -19.59 -2.02 20.99
N GLU A 204 -18.69 -2.16 20.03
CA GLU A 204 -18.31 -1.05 19.11
C GLU A 204 -18.91 -1.19 17.71
N GLN A 205 -19.97 -1.98 17.55
CA GLN A 205 -20.44 -2.44 16.23
C GLN A 205 -21.05 -1.36 15.32
N GLN A 206 -21.56 -0.24 15.85
CA GLN A 206 -22.40 0.67 15.07
C GLN A 206 -21.65 1.42 13.97
N GLU A 207 -20.52 2.07 14.28
CA GLU A 207 -19.70 2.80 13.30
C GLU A 207 -19.13 1.87 12.22
N TYR A 208 -18.73 0.66 12.62
CA TYR A 208 -18.24 -0.37 11.69
C TYR A 208 -19.34 -0.89 10.75
N ILE A 209 -20.56 -1.06 11.26
CA ILE A 209 -21.72 -1.43 10.44
C ILE A 209 -22.03 -0.32 9.44
N GLU A 210 -21.97 0.95 9.85
CA GLU A 210 -22.21 2.10 8.97
C GLU A 210 -21.17 2.18 7.84
N ALA A 211 -19.88 2.09 8.15
CA ALA A 211 -18.81 2.09 7.15
C ALA A 211 -18.94 0.93 6.16
N PHE A 212 -19.25 -0.27 6.67
CA PHE A 212 -19.49 -1.47 5.86
C PHE A 212 -20.70 -1.31 4.93
N SER A 213 -21.85 -0.90 5.48
CA SER A 213 -23.07 -0.68 4.70
C SER A 213 -22.89 0.43 3.66
N ALA A 214 -22.13 1.49 3.99
CA ALA A 214 -21.83 2.56 3.05
C ALA A 214 -20.95 2.07 1.90
N ALA A 215 -19.91 1.27 2.17
CA ALA A 215 -19.07 0.66 1.14
C ALA A 215 -19.87 -0.32 0.26
N GLN A 216 -20.73 -1.15 0.86
CA GLN A 216 -21.62 -2.07 0.14
C GLN A 216 -22.60 -1.31 -0.76
N GLY A 217 -23.19 -0.22 -0.26
CA GLY A 217 -24.09 0.64 -1.03
C GLY A 217 -23.40 1.30 -2.24
N ARG A 218 -22.17 1.80 -2.07
CA ARG A 218 -21.38 2.37 -3.17
C ARG A 218 -21.03 1.33 -4.24
N ILE A 219 -20.63 0.13 -3.82
CA ILE A 219 -20.36 -0.98 -4.73
C ILE A 219 -21.62 -1.39 -5.50
N ALA A 220 -22.77 -1.47 -4.82
CA ALA A 220 -24.04 -1.81 -5.44
C ALA A 220 -24.49 -0.76 -6.47
N SER A 221 -24.36 0.54 -6.14
CA SER A 221 -24.66 1.65 -7.07
C SER A 221 -23.80 1.57 -8.32
N TYR A 222 -22.47 1.43 -8.16
CA TYR A 222 -21.53 1.32 -9.27
C TYR A 222 -21.84 0.09 -10.14
N LEU A 223 -22.14 -1.05 -9.52
CA LEU A 223 -22.53 -2.27 -10.24
C LEU A 223 -23.84 -2.10 -11.01
N GLY A 224 -24.81 -1.37 -10.46
CA GLY A 224 -26.07 -1.03 -11.12
C GLY A 224 -25.83 -0.22 -12.38
N GLU A 225 -25.10 0.90 -12.26
CA GLU A 225 -24.74 1.76 -13.40
C GLU A 225 -23.98 1.01 -14.49
N MET A 226 -23.06 0.11 -14.10
CA MET A 226 -22.34 -0.74 -15.04
C MET A 226 -23.26 -1.70 -15.79
N LYS A 227 -24.21 -2.35 -15.10
CA LYS A 227 -25.19 -3.26 -15.70
C LYS A 227 -26.08 -2.51 -16.68
N GLU A 228 -26.60 -1.34 -16.30
CA GLU A 228 -27.42 -0.50 -17.18
C GLU A 228 -26.67 -0.06 -18.44
N ARG A 229 -25.38 0.31 -18.32
CA ARG A 229 -24.55 0.66 -19.49
C ARG A 229 -24.34 -0.54 -20.40
N ALA A 230 -24.04 -1.72 -19.83
CA ALA A 230 -23.84 -2.95 -20.60
C ALA A 230 -25.11 -3.38 -21.36
N GLU A 231 -26.28 -3.26 -20.72
CA GLU A 231 -27.58 -3.56 -21.35
C GLU A 231 -27.90 -2.59 -22.50
N ARG A 232 -27.64 -1.29 -22.29
CA ARG A 232 -27.85 -0.24 -23.29
C ARG A 232 -26.99 -0.46 -24.54
N ASP A 233 -25.72 -0.81 -24.34
CA ASP A 233 -24.74 -0.96 -25.41
C ASP A 233 -24.72 -2.40 -25.99
N LYS A 234 -25.49 -3.33 -25.41
CA LYS A 234 -25.52 -4.77 -25.73
C LYS A 234 -24.12 -5.40 -25.69
N THR A 235 -23.28 -4.94 -24.78
CA THR A 235 -21.93 -5.46 -24.55
C THR A 235 -21.89 -6.33 -23.30
N PRO A 236 -20.91 -7.23 -23.15
CA PRO A 236 -20.66 -7.85 -21.85
C PRO A 236 -20.32 -6.78 -20.79
N LEU A 237 -20.43 -7.14 -19.51
CA LEU A 237 -19.95 -6.31 -18.40
C LEU A 237 -18.43 -6.13 -18.54
N MET A 238 -18.01 -4.88 -18.75
CA MET A 238 -16.61 -4.51 -18.91
C MET A 238 -16.19 -3.53 -17.81
N ALA A 239 -15.02 -3.73 -17.21
CA ALA A 239 -14.36 -2.76 -16.35
C ALA A 239 -12.86 -2.76 -16.63
N ASP A 240 -12.21 -1.60 -16.56
CA ASP A 240 -10.75 -1.47 -16.71
C ASP A 240 -10.21 -2.12 -18.00
N GLY A 241 -11.01 -2.10 -19.07
CA GLY A 241 -10.68 -2.70 -20.36
C GLY A 241 -10.80 -4.23 -20.44
N LYS A 242 -11.41 -4.89 -19.45
CA LYS A 242 -11.57 -6.35 -19.38
C LYS A 242 -13.01 -6.77 -19.10
N PRO A 243 -13.45 -7.96 -19.56
CA PRO A 243 -14.71 -8.53 -19.14
C PRO A 243 -14.65 -8.92 -17.66
N VAL A 244 -15.72 -8.59 -16.92
CA VAL A 244 -15.78 -8.76 -15.47
C VAL A 244 -16.95 -9.66 -15.10
N VAL A 245 -16.69 -10.62 -14.21
CA VAL A 245 -17.71 -11.44 -13.56
C VAL A 245 -17.66 -11.17 -12.07
N VAL A 246 -18.67 -10.46 -11.57
CA VAL A 246 -18.78 -10.10 -10.16
C VAL A 246 -19.43 -11.25 -9.38
N ASN A 247 -18.72 -11.79 -8.41
CA ASN A 247 -19.26 -12.73 -7.44
C ASN A 247 -19.58 -11.99 -6.13
N GLU A 248 -20.87 -11.81 -5.84
CA GLU A 248 -21.34 -11.05 -4.67
C GLU A 248 -20.86 -11.65 -3.34
N GLN A 249 -20.80 -12.98 -3.21
CA GLN A 249 -20.29 -13.64 -2.00
C GLN A 249 -18.80 -13.37 -1.79
N GLN A 250 -18.02 -13.28 -2.88
CA GLN A 250 -16.61 -12.93 -2.78
C GLN A 250 -16.45 -11.46 -2.38
N VAL A 251 -17.23 -10.55 -2.97
CA VAL A 251 -17.25 -9.13 -2.61
C VAL A 251 -17.54 -8.94 -1.12
N GLU A 252 -18.57 -9.60 -0.61
CA GLU A 252 -18.96 -9.55 0.81
C GLU A 252 -17.86 -10.08 1.72
N LYS A 253 -17.25 -11.22 1.36
CA LYS A 253 -16.11 -11.78 2.10
C LYS A 253 -14.92 -10.82 2.15
N PHE A 254 -14.59 -10.14 1.05
CA PHE A 254 -13.50 -9.16 1.00
C PHE A 254 -13.80 -7.95 1.88
N LEU A 255 -15.01 -7.37 1.78
CA LEU A 255 -15.43 -6.27 2.64
C LEU A 255 -15.35 -6.65 4.12
N TYR A 256 -15.89 -7.82 4.49
CA TYR A 256 -15.91 -8.28 5.88
C TYR A 256 -14.49 -8.51 6.42
N THR A 257 -13.63 -9.18 5.65
CA THR A 257 -12.23 -9.43 6.04
C THR A 257 -11.47 -8.12 6.23
N THR A 258 -11.74 -7.13 5.36
CA THR A 258 -11.05 -5.86 5.38
C THR A 258 -11.51 -4.97 6.54
N LEU A 259 -12.82 -4.91 6.78
CA LEU A 259 -13.40 -4.26 7.95
C LEU A 259 -12.81 -4.83 9.23
N LYS A 260 -12.76 -6.17 9.33
CA LYS A 260 -12.22 -6.89 10.48
C LYS A 260 -10.74 -6.56 10.71
N LEU A 261 -9.95 -6.46 9.65
CA LEU A 261 -8.56 -6.06 9.79
C LEU A 261 -8.43 -4.60 10.29
N ASN A 262 -9.18 -3.66 9.70
CA ASN A 262 -9.16 -2.25 10.11
C ASN A 262 -9.53 -2.07 11.59
N SER A 263 -10.61 -2.68 12.02
CA SER A 263 -11.06 -2.63 13.42
C SER A 263 -10.06 -3.31 14.37
N THR A 264 -9.29 -4.31 13.92
CA THR A 264 -8.17 -4.85 14.69
C THR A 264 -7.09 -3.79 14.86
N ILE A 265 -6.77 -3.07 13.79
CA ILE A 265 -5.80 -1.98 13.78
C ILE A 265 -6.25 -0.86 14.73
N LEU A 266 -7.51 -0.45 14.66
CA LEU A 266 -8.03 0.60 15.53
C LEU A 266 -8.12 0.17 17.00
N LYS A 267 -8.38 -1.11 17.29
CA LYS A 267 -8.43 -1.62 18.66
C LYS A 267 -7.06 -1.65 19.35
N TYR A 268 -6.02 -2.11 18.65
CA TYR A 268 -4.71 -2.34 19.25
C TYR A 268 -3.68 -1.24 18.94
N SER A 269 -3.82 -0.54 17.82
CA SER A 269 -2.80 0.34 17.26
C SER A 269 -3.25 1.80 17.05
N ARG A 270 -4.34 2.23 17.69
CA ARG A 270 -4.83 3.63 17.60
C ARG A 270 -3.78 4.67 17.99
N MET A 271 -2.93 4.33 18.96
CA MET A 271 -1.86 5.20 19.45
C MET A 271 -0.49 4.85 18.87
N ALA A 272 -0.43 3.96 17.88
CA ALA A 272 0.83 3.59 17.25
C ALA A 272 1.47 4.80 16.56
N ALA A 273 2.80 4.86 16.59
CA ALA A 273 3.55 5.87 15.85
C ALA A 273 3.35 5.66 14.34
N VAL A 274 3.43 4.42 13.85
CA VAL A 274 3.15 4.06 12.46
C VAL A 274 2.59 2.63 12.42
N VAL A 275 1.59 2.41 11.57
CA VAL A 275 1.09 1.07 11.26
C VAL A 275 1.63 0.62 9.91
N PHE A 276 2.03 -0.65 9.80
CA PHE A 276 2.37 -1.31 8.56
C PHE A 276 1.37 -2.43 8.30
N VAL A 277 0.86 -2.53 7.08
CA VAL A 277 -0.06 -3.59 6.67
C VAL A 277 0.41 -4.20 5.35
N SER A 278 0.33 -5.52 5.23
CA SER A 278 0.54 -6.20 3.94
C SER A 278 -0.49 -5.70 2.90
N LEU A 279 -0.04 -5.28 1.72
CA LEU A 279 -0.93 -4.88 0.63
C LEU A 279 -1.77 -6.08 0.14
N PRO A 280 -3.11 -6.06 0.32
CA PRO A 280 -3.95 -7.11 -0.23
C PRO A 280 -3.83 -7.10 -1.77
N PRO A 281 -3.61 -8.25 -2.43
CA PRO A 281 -3.57 -8.30 -3.88
C PRO A 281 -4.93 -7.90 -4.48
N PRO A 282 -4.97 -7.07 -5.55
CA PRO A 282 -6.20 -6.81 -6.27
C PRO A 282 -6.85 -8.12 -6.76
N PRO A 283 -8.15 -8.37 -6.50
CA PRO A 283 -8.83 -9.55 -7.02
C PRO A 283 -8.89 -9.50 -8.55
N ALA A 284 -8.53 -10.62 -9.21
CA ALA A 284 -8.39 -10.66 -10.68
C ALA A 284 -9.68 -10.34 -11.45
N ASN A 285 -10.84 -10.65 -10.85
CA ASN A 285 -12.16 -10.54 -11.49
C ASN A 285 -12.99 -9.38 -10.94
N HIS A 286 -12.44 -8.50 -10.10
CA HIS A 286 -13.18 -7.37 -9.56
C HIS A 286 -12.72 -6.08 -10.26
N PRO A 287 -13.64 -5.14 -10.55
CA PRO A 287 -13.28 -3.80 -10.99
C PRO A 287 -12.33 -3.10 -10.01
N ALA A 288 -11.46 -2.24 -10.53
CA ALA A 288 -10.55 -1.44 -9.72
C ALA A 288 -11.28 -0.59 -8.68
N PHE A 289 -12.50 -0.12 -9.00
CA PHE A 289 -13.37 0.60 -8.08
C PHE A 289 -13.68 -0.22 -6.80
N PHE A 290 -13.98 -1.52 -6.93
CA PHE A 290 -14.28 -2.37 -5.77
C PHE A 290 -13.05 -2.53 -4.89
N TYR A 291 -11.88 -2.74 -5.50
CA TYR A 291 -10.63 -2.82 -4.76
C TYR A 291 -10.35 -1.53 -3.98
N MET A 292 -10.62 -0.36 -4.57
CA MET A 292 -10.47 0.92 -3.87
C MET A 292 -11.42 1.05 -2.68
N GLU A 293 -12.68 0.60 -2.78
CA GLU A 293 -13.58 0.56 -1.62
C GLU A 293 -13.08 -0.37 -0.51
N TYR A 294 -12.52 -1.54 -0.85
CA TYR A 294 -11.92 -2.43 0.15
C TYR A 294 -10.74 -1.73 0.82
N MET A 295 -9.83 -1.18 0.02
CA MET A 295 -8.64 -0.51 0.53
C MET A 295 -9.00 0.68 1.41
N ASP A 296 -10.02 1.46 1.06
CA ASP A 296 -10.43 2.61 1.85
C ASP A 296 -10.99 2.18 3.22
N LEU A 297 -11.82 1.12 3.24
CA LEU A 297 -12.30 0.50 4.48
C LEU A 297 -11.16 -0.05 5.35
N LEU A 298 -10.07 -0.55 4.73
CA LEU A 298 -8.90 -1.05 5.45
C LEU A 298 -8.17 0.06 6.21
N VAL A 299 -8.11 1.25 5.62
CA VAL A 299 -7.20 2.33 6.03
C VAL A 299 -7.91 3.50 6.70
N GLU A 300 -9.23 3.40 6.82
CA GLU A 300 -10.08 4.40 7.46
C GLU A 300 -9.63 4.66 8.90
N ASN A 301 -9.58 5.94 9.29
CA ASN A 301 -9.16 6.41 10.61
C ASN A 301 -7.75 5.97 11.08
N VAL A 302 -6.89 5.50 10.17
CA VAL A 302 -5.47 5.25 10.44
C VAL A 302 -4.63 6.41 9.88
N PRO A 303 -3.99 7.24 10.73
CA PRO A 303 -3.34 8.47 10.29
C PRO A 303 -2.04 8.22 9.52
N ARG A 304 -1.11 7.43 10.10
CA ARG A 304 0.19 7.11 9.49
C ARG A 304 0.26 5.62 9.17
N LEU A 305 0.16 5.29 7.88
CA LEU A 305 0.11 3.92 7.42
C LEU A 305 1.06 3.69 6.24
N LEU A 306 1.81 2.59 6.31
CA LEU A 306 2.56 2.02 5.21
C LEU A 306 1.93 0.71 4.76
N ILE A 307 1.47 0.67 3.52
CA ILE A 307 0.93 -0.54 2.90
C ILE A 307 2.01 -1.14 2.03
N VAL A 308 2.46 -2.34 2.37
CA VAL A 308 3.71 -2.90 1.84
C VAL A 308 3.44 -4.22 1.15
N ARG A 309 4.01 -4.38 -0.04
CA ARG A 309 4.11 -5.63 -0.77
C ARG A 309 5.56 -5.94 -1.07
N GLY A 310 6.05 -7.08 -0.56
CA GLY A 310 7.36 -7.62 -0.93
C GLY A 310 7.40 -8.19 -2.35
N TYR A 311 8.59 -8.61 -2.78
CA TYR A 311 8.79 -9.43 -3.98
C TYR A 311 8.84 -10.92 -3.60
N ARG A 312 8.58 -11.83 -4.55
CA ARG A 312 8.48 -13.28 -4.30
C ARG A 312 9.81 -13.98 -3.91
N ARG A 313 10.94 -13.27 -3.94
CA ARG A 313 12.24 -13.80 -3.50
C ARG A 313 12.52 -13.20 -2.12
N ASP A 314 13.07 -13.98 -1.21
CA ASP A 314 13.27 -13.53 0.16
C ASP A 314 14.12 -12.25 0.23
N VAL A 315 13.63 -11.26 0.98
CA VAL A 315 14.32 -9.96 1.18
C VAL A 315 15.37 -10.06 2.27
N VAL A 316 15.24 -11.06 3.15
CA VAL A 316 16.23 -11.28 4.20
C VAL A 316 17.35 -12.17 3.65
N THR A 317 18.28 -11.55 2.96
CA THR A 317 19.63 -12.10 2.85
C THR A 317 20.29 -11.87 4.21
N LEU A 318 20.66 -12.94 4.91
CA LEU A 318 21.34 -12.89 6.20
C LEU A 318 22.45 -11.83 6.16
N PHE A 319 22.32 -10.77 6.98
CA PHE A 319 23.43 -9.87 7.24
C PHE A 319 24.49 -10.69 7.97
N THR A 320 25.46 -11.18 7.22
CA THR A 320 26.64 -11.87 7.75
C THR A 320 27.67 -10.84 8.17
#